data_AF-A0A9E7K0X1-F1
#
_entry.id   AF-A0A9E7K0X1-F1
#
_cell.length_a   1.000
_cell.length_b   1.000
_cell.length_c   1.000
_cell.angle_alpha   90.00
_cell.angle_beta   90.00
_cell.angle_gamma   90.00
#
_symmetry.space_group_name_H-M   'P 1'
#
loop_
_entity.id
_entity.type
_entity.pdbx_description
1 polymer ?
#
loop_
_entity_poly.entity_id
_entity_poly.type
_entity_poly.pdbx_seq_one_letter_code
_entity_poly.pdbx_strand_id
1 'polypeptide(L)'
;MAAVGLQLVVQWLLWLVLGLSSPLARVVANVEGDALHTLKTYLNDPNGVLQSWDPTLVNPCTWFHVTCNNDNSVIRVDLGNANLSGNLVPQIGLLKNLQYLDIHVEPAYAIRDSKDRNDFS
;
A
#
# COMPACT_ATOMS: atom_id res chain seq x y z
N MET A 1 -28.93 2.30 -50.28
CA MET A 1 -27.50 2.36 -49.90
C MET A 1 -27.20 3.40 -48.82
N ALA A 2 -27.92 4.52 -48.71
CA ALA A 2 -27.69 5.54 -47.66
C ALA A 2 -28.06 5.09 -46.22
N ALA A 3 -29.10 4.28 -46.06
CA ALA A 3 -29.60 3.86 -44.73
C ALA A 3 -28.63 2.95 -43.95
N VAL A 4 -27.82 2.15 -44.66
CA VAL A 4 -26.83 1.24 -44.05
C VAL A 4 -25.65 2.02 -43.46
N GLY A 5 -25.24 3.11 -44.13
CA GLY A 5 -24.19 4.00 -43.63
C GLY A 5 -24.60 4.73 -42.34
N LEU A 6 -25.85 5.19 -42.27
CA LEU A 6 -26.37 5.88 -41.08
C LEU A 6 -26.44 4.97 -39.85
N GLN A 7 -26.84 3.70 -40.03
CA GLN A 7 -26.94 2.72 -38.94
C GLN A 7 -25.59 2.39 -38.31
N LEU A 8 -24.54 2.27 -39.14
CA LEU A 8 -23.18 2.03 -38.63
C LEU A 8 -22.71 3.21 -37.78
N VAL A 9 -22.92 4.45 -38.24
CA VAL A 9 -22.53 5.67 -37.50
C VAL A 9 -23.23 5.75 -36.14
N VAL A 10 -24.53 5.43 -36.07
CA VAL A 10 -25.28 5.40 -34.81
C VAL A 10 -24.71 4.36 -33.84
N GLN A 11 -24.35 3.17 -34.34
CA GLN A 11 -23.72 2.13 -33.53
C GLN A 11 -22.36 2.59 -32.97
N TRP A 12 -21.51 3.20 -33.80
CA TRP A 12 -20.22 3.75 -33.39
C TRP A 12 -20.37 4.84 -32.32
N LEU A 13 -21.34 5.75 -32.49
CA LEU A 13 -21.63 6.79 -31.51
C LEU A 13 -22.14 6.21 -30.18
N LEU A 14 -22.94 5.15 -30.23
CA LEU A 14 -23.43 4.47 -29.03
C LEU A 14 -22.28 3.84 -28.22
N TRP A 15 -21.34 3.15 -28.89
CA TRP A 15 -20.14 2.60 -28.25
C TRP A 15 -19.20 3.69 -27.73
N LEU A 16 -19.08 4.82 -28.45
CA LEU A 16 -18.27 5.97 -28.02
C LEU A 16 -18.85 6.62 -26.76
N VAL A 17 -20.17 6.84 -26.72
CA VAL A 17 -20.87 7.43 -25.57
C VAL A 17 -20.84 6.48 -24.37
N LEU A 18 -21.04 5.17 -24.58
CA LEU A 18 -20.94 4.16 -23.51
C LEU A 18 -19.51 4.05 -22.97
N GLY A 19 -18.49 4.07 -23.84
CA GLY A 19 -17.08 4.06 -23.44
C GLY A 19 -16.65 5.32 -22.70
N LEU A 20 -17.22 6.49 -23.03
CA LEU A 20 -16.93 7.76 -22.36
C LEU A 20 -17.68 7.90 -21.02
N SER A 21 -18.77 7.14 -20.84
CA SER A 21 -19.59 7.16 -19.62
C SER A 21 -19.03 6.30 -18.49
N SER A 22 -17.90 5.61 -18.69
CA SER A 22 -17.26 4.89 -17.60
C SER A 22 -16.89 5.89 -16.49
N PRO A 23 -17.40 5.73 -15.26
CA PRO A 23 -16.94 6.57 -14.16
C PRO A 23 -15.45 6.31 -13.99
N LEU A 24 -14.63 7.34 -14.23
CA LEU A 24 -13.25 7.33 -13.79
C LEU A 24 -13.27 7.06 -12.29
N ALA A 25 -12.87 5.85 -11.89
CA ALA A 25 -12.64 5.55 -10.49
C ALA A 25 -11.59 6.56 -10.00
N ARG A 26 -11.98 7.43 -9.07
CA ARG A 26 -11.07 8.39 -8.47
C ARG A 26 -10.14 7.61 -7.56
N VAL A 27 -8.94 7.29 -8.05
CA VAL A 27 -7.84 6.85 -7.18
C VAL A 27 -7.43 8.06 -6.36
N VAL A 28 -7.84 8.10 -5.09
CA VAL A 28 -7.33 9.07 -4.14
C VAL A 28 -5.95 8.56 -3.72
N ALA A 29 -4.90 9.18 -4.25
CA ALA A 29 -3.54 8.87 -3.83
C ALA A 29 -3.33 9.38 -2.40
N ASN A 30 -2.98 8.49 -1.48
CA ASN A 30 -2.63 8.84 -0.11
C ASN A 30 -1.14 8.63 0.09
N VAL A 31 -0.38 9.73 0.18
CA VAL A 31 1.09 9.70 0.31
C VAL A 31 1.54 8.93 1.55
N GLU A 32 0.78 9.01 2.65
CA GLU A 32 1.09 8.26 3.88
C GLU A 32 0.81 6.77 3.69
N GLY A 33 -0.29 6.44 2.99
CA GLY A 33 -0.59 5.07 2.59
C GLY A 33 0.48 4.48 1.68
N ASP A 34 0.93 5.22 0.67
CA ASP A 34 1.99 4.79 -0.26
C ASP A 34 3.33 4.59 0.47
N ALA A 35 3.66 5.48 1.42
CA ALA A 35 4.86 5.37 2.24
C ALA A 35 4.86 4.10 3.10
N LEU A 36 3.73 3.82 3.77
CA LEU A 36 3.55 2.63 4.59
C LEU A 36 3.48 1.36 3.73
N HIS A 37 2.86 1.40 2.56
CA HIS A 37 2.85 0.28 1.62
C HIS A 37 4.27 -0.01 1.12
N THR A 38 5.06 1.03 0.84
CA THR A 38 6.48 0.87 0.50
C THR A 38 7.23 0.23 1.66
N LEU A 39 6.98 0.61 2.92
CA LEU A 39 7.58 -0.08 4.05
C LEU A 39 7.20 -1.58 4.04
N LYS A 40 5.92 -1.91 3.87
CA LYS A 40 5.44 -3.30 3.82
C LYS A 40 6.17 -4.15 2.79
N THR A 41 6.50 -3.62 1.61
CA THR A 41 7.18 -4.41 0.56
C THR A 41 8.65 -4.71 0.89
N TYR A 42 9.26 -3.97 1.81
CA TYR A 42 10.64 -4.18 2.28
C TYR A 42 10.71 -4.94 3.61
N LEU A 43 9.55 -5.27 4.20
CA LEU A 43 9.43 -6.10 5.38
C LEU A 43 8.97 -7.50 4.99
N ASN A 44 9.62 -8.49 5.57
CA ASN A 44 9.17 -9.87 5.56
C ASN A 44 8.27 -10.10 6.78
N ASP A 45 7.01 -10.41 6.52
CA ASP A 45 5.92 -10.57 7.49
C ASP A 45 5.39 -12.01 7.44
N PRO A 46 6.02 -12.96 8.17
CA PRO A 46 5.62 -14.36 8.13
C PRO A 46 4.25 -14.61 8.80
N ASN A 47 3.81 -13.72 9.69
CA ASN A 47 2.57 -13.87 10.46
C ASN A 47 1.39 -13.12 9.83
N GLY A 48 1.61 -12.34 8.78
CA GLY A 48 0.56 -11.57 8.12
C GLY A 48 0.04 -10.38 8.94
N VAL A 49 0.85 -9.81 9.83
CA VAL A 49 0.48 -8.64 10.66
C VAL A 49 0.11 -7.43 9.79
N LEU A 50 0.78 -7.25 8.66
CA LEU A 50 0.60 -6.14 7.72
C LEU A 50 -0.44 -6.43 6.63
N GLN A 51 -1.23 -7.50 6.74
CA GLN A 51 -2.22 -7.88 5.71
C GLN A 51 -3.23 -6.77 5.41
N SER A 52 -3.68 -6.03 6.42
CA SER A 52 -4.64 -4.94 6.28
C SER A 52 -4.11 -3.71 5.53
N TRP A 53 -2.78 -3.62 5.33
CA TRP A 53 -2.15 -2.48 4.66
C TRP A 53 -2.32 -2.61 3.15
N ASP A 54 -3.43 -2.09 2.66
CA ASP A 54 -3.84 -2.10 1.26
C ASP A 54 -3.84 -0.67 0.68
N PRO A 55 -2.92 -0.34 -0.23
CA PRO A 55 -2.78 0.99 -0.80
C PRO A 55 -3.96 1.38 -1.72
N THR A 56 -4.82 0.42 -2.08
CA THR A 56 -6.03 0.71 -2.86
C THR A 56 -7.15 1.29 -2.00
N LEU A 57 -7.04 1.16 -0.66
CA LEU A 57 -7.97 1.77 0.28
C LEU A 57 -7.67 3.26 0.44
N VAL A 58 -8.75 4.04 0.63
CA VAL A 58 -8.69 5.50 0.68
C VAL A 58 -7.84 6.03 1.84
N ASN A 59 -7.78 5.30 2.96
CA ASN A 59 -7.18 5.80 4.19
C ASN A 59 -6.39 4.74 5.00
N PRO A 60 -5.09 4.97 5.29
CA PRO A 60 -4.29 4.09 6.13
C PRO A 60 -4.76 4.03 7.60
N CYS A 61 -5.62 4.93 8.05
CA CYS A 61 -6.19 4.88 9.40
C CYS A 61 -7.07 3.64 9.67
N THR A 62 -7.47 2.92 8.62
CA THR A 62 -8.21 1.66 8.73
C THR A 62 -7.28 0.45 8.88
N TRP A 63 -5.98 0.65 8.74
CA TRP A 63 -5.00 -0.43 8.79
C TRP A 63 -4.67 -0.80 10.24
N PHE A 64 -4.43 -2.08 10.48
CA PHE A 64 -3.96 -2.54 11.78
C PHE A 64 -2.62 -1.91 12.11
N HIS A 65 -2.40 -1.66 13.40
CA HIS A 65 -1.16 -1.07 13.93
C HIS A 65 -0.90 0.37 13.47
N VAL A 66 -1.87 1.03 12.83
CA VAL A 66 -1.82 2.44 12.44
C VAL A 66 -2.84 3.22 13.26
N THR A 67 -2.45 4.38 13.77
CA THR A 67 -3.35 5.31 14.45
C THR A 67 -3.18 6.69 13.85
N CYS A 68 -4.32 7.35 13.61
CA CYS A 68 -4.37 8.69 13.02
C CYS A 68 -4.92 9.73 13.98
N ASN A 69 -4.67 10.99 13.66
CA ASN A 69 -5.34 12.13 14.27
C ASN A 69 -6.74 12.38 13.64
N ASN A 70 -7.41 13.43 14.11
CA ASN A 70 -8.72 13.86 13.63
C ASN A 70 -8.71 14.32 12.16
N ASP A 71 -7.55 14.67 11.62
CA ASP A 71 -7.36 15.08 10.22
C ASP A 71 -7.05 13.90 9.29
N ASN A 72 -7.20 12.65 9.77
CA ASN A 72 -6.88 11.42 9.04
C ASN A 72 -5.41 11.29 8.63
N SER A 73 -4.50 11.91 9.37
CA SER A 73 -3.06 11.77 9.17
C SER A 73 -2.46 10.84 10.22
N VAL A 74 -1.55 9.98 9.77
CA VAL A 74 -0.88 8.96 10.60
C VAL A 74 -0.02 9.62 11.66
N ILE A 75 -0.32 9.34 12.93
CA ILE A 75 0.44 9.85 14.09
C ILE A 75 1.18 8.75 14.84
N ARG A 76 0.78 7.49 14.70
CA ARG A 76 1.42 6.36 15.38
C ARG A 76 1.40 5.11 14.52
N VAL A 77 2.53 4.40 14.49
CA VAL A 77 2.69 3.06 13.91
C VAL A 77 3.33 2.17 14.95
N ASP A 78 2.70 1.03 15.27
CA ASP A 78 3.06 0.17 16.41
C ASP A 78 3.23 -1.30 16.00
N LEU A 79 4.47 -1.67 15.68
CA LEU A 79 4.88 -2.98 15.18
C LEU A 79 5.93 -3.66 16.10
N GLY A 80 6.09 -3.19 17.34
CA GLY A 80 7.19 -3.59 18.25
C GLY A 80 7.28 -5.08 18.60
N ASN A 81 6.22 -5.87 18.36
CA ASN A 81 6.16 -7.31 18.62
C ASN A 81 5.66 -8.13 17.41
N ALA A 82 5.75 -7.57 16.21
CA ALA A 82 5.22 -8.20 15.00
C ALA A 82 6.13 -9.29 14.40
N ASN A 83 7.33 -9.49 14.98
CA ASN A 83 8.36 -10.42 14.48
C ASN A 83 8.63 -10.24 12.98
N LEU A 84 8.82 -8.96 12.60
CA LEU A 84 9.11 -8.56 11.24
C LEU A 84 10.62 -8.57 11.03
N SER A 85 11.06 -8.97 9.85
CA SER A 85 12.47 -8.90 9.45
C SER A 85 12.59 -8.10 8.16
N GLY A 86 13.66 -7.33 7.97
CA GLY A 86 13.83 -6.52 6.76
C GLY A 86 14.56 -5.22 7.03
N ASN A 87 14.31 -4.23 6.18
CA ASN A 87 14.98 -2.93 6.27
C ASN A 87 13.95 -1.80 6.32
N LEU A 88 14.22 -0.79 7.15
CA LEU A 88 13.47 0.45 7.12
C LEU A 88 13.77 1.22 5.84
N VAL A 89 12.73 1.89 5.33
CA VAL A 89 12.79 2.66 4.09
C VAL A 89 12.69 4.16 4.39
N PRO A 90 13.40 5.04 3.64
CA PRO A 90 13.39 6.48 3.88
C PRO A 90 12.01 7.12 3.68
N GLN A 91 11.10 6.45 2.96
CA GLN A 91 9.73 6.87 2.70
C GLN A 91 8.91 7.06 3.98
N ILE A 92 9.30 6.45 5.10
CA ILE A 92 8.70 6.72 6.42
C ILE A 92 8.81 8.20 6.82
N GLY A 93 9.81 8.93 6.31
CA GLY A 93 9.93 10.38 6.48
C GLY A 93 8.81 11.20 5.81
N LEU A 94 7.95 10.58 4.99
CA LEU A 94 6.77 11.24 4.41
C LEU A 94 5.60 11.35 5.39
N LEU A 95 5.63 10.60 6.50
CA LEU A 95 4.61 10.64 7.56
C LEU A 95 4.85 11.87 8.46
N LYS A 96 4.41 13.05 7.99
CA LYS A 96 4.77 14.35 8.59
C LYS A 96 4.25 14.56 10.01
N ASN A 97 3.13 13.93 10.36
CA ASN A 97 2.51 14.06 11.67
C ASN A 97 2.84 12.88 12.60
N LEU A 98 3.76 12.00 12.20
CA LEU A 98 4.15 10.84 12.97
C LEU A 98 4.83 11.27 14.28
N GLN A 99 4.24 10.87 15.40
CA GLN A 99 4.74 11.16 16.74
C GLN A 99 5.36 9.93 17.39
N TYR A 100 4.86 8.75 17.05
CA TYR A 100 5.36 7.49 17.60
C TYR A 100 5.58 6.46 16.51
N LEU A 101 6.78 5.90 16.48
CA LEU A 101 7.15 4.82 15.59
C LEU A 101 7.84 3.75 16.43
N ASP A 102 7.18 2.60 16.56
CA ASP A 102 7.76 1.42 17.19
C ASP A 102 7.79 0.30 16.18
N ILE A 103 9.00 -0.05 15.76
CA ILE A 103 9.22 -1.12 14.79
C ILE A 103 10.44 -1.88 15.29
N HIS A 104 10.23 -3.13 15.68
CA HIS A 104 11.31 -4.06 15.89
C HIS A 104 11.52 -4.88 14.61
N VAL A 105 12.53 -4.49 13.83
CA VAL A 105 12.91 -5.19 12.60
C VAL A 105 14.31 -5.75 12.72
N GLU A 106 14.40 -7.07 12.60
CA GLU A 106 15.68 -7.74 12.47
C GLU A 106 16.24 -7.50 11.06
N PRO A 107 17.47 -6.95 10.93
CA PRO A 107 18.03 -6.66 9.62
C PRO A 107 18.19 -7.96 8.80
N ALA A 108 17.80 -7.92 7.54
CA ALA A 108 17.83 -9.10 6.67
C ALA A 108 19.23 -9.74 6.54
N TYR A 109 20.32 -8.96 6.69
CA TYR A 109 21.68 -9.48 6.66
C TYR A 109 22.05 -10.26 7.94
N ALA A 110 21.54 -9.87 9.11
CA ALA A 110 21.85 -10.53 10.38
C ALA A 110 21.27 -11.95 10.47
N ILE A 111 20.19 -12.22 9.75
CA ILE A 111 19.56 -13.55 9.66
C ILE A 111 20.45 -14.53 8.87
N ARG A 112 21.21 -14.05 7.88
CA ARG A 112 22.10 -14.89 7.06
C ARG A 112 23.27 -15.41 7.89
N ASP A 113 23.92 -14.53 8.65
CA ASP A 113 25.06 -14.89 9.49
C ASP A 113 24.70 -15.86 10.64
N SER A 114 23.44 -15.84 11.10
CA SER A 114 22.95 -16.76 12.13
C SER A 114 22.65 -18.17 11.60
N LYS A 115 22.30 -18.31 10.32
CA LYS A 115 22.08 -19.61 9.67
C LYS A 115 23.41 -20.34 9.44
N ASP A 116 24.44 -19.60 9.02
CA ASP A 116 25.77 -20.15 8.71
C ASP A 116 26.50 -20.68 9.96
N ARG A 117 26.20 -20.14 11.16
CA ARG A 117 26.75 -20.65 12.42
C ARG A 117 26.19 -22.03 12.82
N ASN A 118 24.97 -22.36 12.40
CA ASN A 118 24.30 -23.63 12.75
C ASN A 118 24.58 -24.76 11.75
N ASP A 119 25.35 -24.50 10.69
CA ASP A 119 25.74 -25.51 9.68
C ASP A 119 27.14 -26.11 9.95
N PHE A 120 27.79 -25.68 11.04
CA PHE A 120 29.07 -26.23 11.50
C PHE A 120 28.93 -27.15 12.73
N SER A 121 27.74 -27.69 12.98
CA SER A 121 27.48 -28.67 14.04
C SER A 121 26.92 -29.97 13.48
#